data_AF-A0A1B0CZ91-F1
#
_entry.id   AF-A0A1B0CZ91-F1
#
_cell.length_a   1.000
_cell.length_b   1.000
_cell.length_c   1.000
_cell.angle_alpha   90.00
_cell.angle_beta   90.00
_cell.angle_gamma   90.00
#
_symmetry.space_group_name_H-M   'P 1'
#
loop_
_entity.id
_entity.type
_entity.pdbx_description
1 polymer ?
#
loop_
_entity_poly.entity_id
_entity_poly.type
_entity_poly.pdbx_seq_one_letter_code
_entity_poly.pdbx_strand_id
1 'polypeptide(L)'
;MCTQPLKKALFRSEQYALVDNACREYLFVTEFFMVRGSQAQELFNQIMGRTLSLLIKNVETYIQDCFDCIAMFLCIHLILRYQLMCHKRCVPALDKYWDSLQAVIWPRLEVIFRTNIQSVRDCDPTKFTREMGPHYITRRYAEFSAAIVGISEHFPNELMSRLLLELQNEVECFILRMAAIFPSRKEQLIYLINNYDLVLGVLMERTRDNSKEAEAFREQLTARSGEYVEEILAPHFGGIIQFVKECELMLEKEQTEEFRRQERRSLALVANFTANWKTALEEINKEVLLSFPSLVTGQTLLQLALTSLLQYYHRFHKLLTPNARTQLVNIHVIKMFIKKYSGSFNL
;
A
#
# COMPACT_ATOMS: atom_id res chain seq x y z
N MET A 1 -14.62 11.13 19.99
CA MET A 1 -14.51 10.55 18.63
C MET A 1 -15.88 10.35 17.94
N CYS A 2 -16.87 11.25 18.14
CA CYS A 2 -18.19 11.14 17.47
C CYS A 2 -18.73 12.53 17.06
N THR A 3 -17.92 13.32 16.33
CA THR A 3 -18.36 14.63 15.81
C THR A 3 -18.11 14.83 14.32
N GLN A 4 -17.35 13.95 13.66
CA GLN A 4 -16.94 14.14 12.26
C GLN A 4 -18.08 14.01 11.22
N PRO A 5 -18.99 13.02 11.31
CA PRO A 5 -20.04 12.85 10.30
C PRO A 5 -21.04 14.03 10.32
N LEU A 6 -21.40 14.48 11.53
CA LEU A 6 -22.33 15.59 11.75
C LEU A 6 -21.77 16.89 11.16
N LYS A 7 -20.46 17.15 11.33
CA LYS A 7 -19.82 18.38 10.86
C LYS A 7 -19.70 18.47 9.34
N LYS A 8 -19.41 17.35 8.64
CA LYS A 8 -19.45 17.31 7.16
C LYS A 8 -20.87 17.52 6.63
N ALA A 9 -21.86 16.85 7.22
CA ALA A 9 -23.25 16.98 6.81
C ALA A 9 -23.77 18.42 7.00
N LEU A 10 -23.38 19.06 8.11
CA LEU A 10 -23.68 20.47 8.38
C LEU A 10 -23.01 21.38 7.34
N PHE A 11 -21.70 21.27 7.13
CA PHE A 11 -20.99 22.09 6.13
C PHE A 11 -21.62 21.95 4.74
N ARG A 12 -21.88 20.72 4.28
CA ARG A 12 -22.54 20.47 2.99
C ARG A 12 -23.91 21.17 2.91
N SER A 13 -24.74 21.01 3.94
CA SER A 13 -26.09 21.58 3.94
C SER A 13 -26.08 23.11 3.98
N GLU A 14 -25.24 23.71 4.83
CA GLU A 14 -25.10 25.15 4.94
C GLU A 14 -24.60 25.78 3.63
N GLN A 15 -23.53 25.22 3.07
CA GLN A 15 -22.96 25.73 1.82
C GLN A 15 -23.91 25.53 0.63
N TYR A 16 -24.64 24.41 0.57
CA TYR A 16 -25.63 24.20 -0.48
C TYR A 16 -26.80 25.19 -0.38
N ALA A 17 -27.32 25.41 0.82
CA ALA A 17 -28.38 26.39 1.05
C ALA A 17 -27.93 27.81 0.70
N LEU A 18 -26.69 28.16 1.04
CA LEU A 18 -26.09 29.44 0.63
C LEU A 18 -26.07 29.56 -0.89
N VAL A 19 -25.54 28.56 -1.61
CA VAL A 19 -25.41 28.62 -3.07
C VAL A 19 -26.77 28.79 -3.74
N ASP A 20 -27.77 28.01 -3.31
CA ASP A 20 -29.07 28.03 -3.96
C ASP A 20 -29.76 29.39 -3.82
N ASN A 21 -29.71 29.96 -2.60
CA ASN A 21 -30.28 31.29 -2.33
C ASN A 21 -29.47 32.40 -3.00
N ALA A 22 -28.15 32.39 -2.87
CA ALA A 22 -27.28 33.41 -3.47
C ALA A 22 -27.38 33.46 -5.00
N CYS A 23 -27.49 32.29 -5.66
CA CYS A 23 -27.69 32.24 -7.10
C CYS A 23 -29.03 32.84 -7.52
N ARG A 24 -30.12 32.53 -6.82
CA ARG A 24 -31.44 33.12 -7.10
C ARG A 24 -31.44 34.62 -6.85
N GLU A 25 -30.86 35.05 -5.74
CA GLU A 25 -30.78 36.46 -5.37
C GLU A 25 -29.96 37.27 -6.37
N TYR A 26 -28.81 36.76 -6.81
CA TYR A 26 -28.00 37.44 -7.82
C TYR A 26 -28.76 37.62 -9.14
N LEU A 27 -29.42 36.57 -9.63
CA LEU A 27 -30.21 36.64 -10.86
C LEU A 27 -31.37 37.64 -10.70
N PHE A 28 -32.11 37.57 -9.59
CA PHE A 28 -33.17 38.53 -9.28
C PHE A 28 -32.65 39.97 -9.26
N VAL A 29 -31.53 40.23 -8.58
CA VAL A 29 -30.92 41.57 -8.51
C VAL A 29 -30.54 42.07 -9.90
N THR A 30 -29.93 41.21 -10.73
CA THR A 30 -29.54 41.60 -12.09
C THR A 30 -30.75 41.90 -12.99
N GLU A 31 -31.82 41.14 -12.86
CA GLU A 31 -33.03 41.30 -13.69
C GLU A 31 -33.92 42.44 -13.19
N PHE A 32 -34.21 42.51 -11.90
CA PHE A 32 -35.12 43.49 -11.31
C PHE A 32 -34.56 44.91 -11.37
N PHE A 33 -33.27 45.08 -11.05
CA PHE A 33 -32.62 46.39 -11.06
C PHE A 33 -31.91 46.70 -12.39
N MET A 34 -31.94 45.77 -13.37
CA MET A 34 -31.30 45.91 -14.69
C MET A 34 -29.80 46.23 -14.63
N VAL A 35 -29.12 45.74 -13.58
CA VAL A 35 -27.68 45.94 -13.35
C VAL A 35 -26.87 44.74 -13.83
N ARG A 36 -25.64 44.99 -14.27
CA ARG A 36 -24.70 43.94 -14.74
C ARG A 36 -23.28 44.21 -14.26
N GLY A 37 -22.45 43.16 -14.27
CA GLY A 37 -21.03 43.27 -13.94
C GLY A 37 -20.81 43.80 -12.51
N SER A 38 -19.95 44.81 -12.37
CA SER A 38 -19.57 45.37 -11.07
C SER A 38 -20.75 45.94 -10.28
N GLN A 39 -21.71 46.60 -10.94
CA GLN A 39 -22.88 47.17 -10.27
C GLN A 39 -23.78 46.09 -9.65
N ALA A 40 -23.96 44.97 -10.35
CA ALA A 40 -24.68 43.82 -9.83
C ALA A 40 -23.96 43.19 -8.63
N GLN A 41 -22.63 43.09 -8.71
CA GLN A 41 -21.80 42.58 -7.61
C GLN A 41 -21.89 43.48 -6.38
N GLU A 42 -21.85 44.81 -6.53
CA GLU A 42 -21.96 45.75 -5.43
C GLU A 42 -23.31 45.63 -4.72
N LEU A 43 -24.41 45.57 -5.47
CA LEU A 43 -25.74 45.43 -4.90
C LEU A 43 -25.92 44.05 -4.22
N PHE A 44 -25.43 42.98 -4.85
CA PHE A 44 -25.39 41.66 -4.22
C PHE A 44 -24.59 41.65 -2.91
N ASN A 45 -23.44 42.32 -2.87
CA ASN A 45 -22.60 42.41 -1.67
C ASN A 45 -23.27 43.22 -0.55
N GLN A 46 -24.10 44.22 -0.87
CA GLN A 46 -24.89 44.94 0.14
C GLN A 46 -25.92 44.01 0.82
N ILE A 47 -26.48 43.06 0.07
CA ILE A 47 -27.49 42.10 0.56
C ILE A 47 -26.82 40.93 1.30
N MET A 48 -25.87 40.26 0.64
CA MET A 48 -25.31 38.98 1.12
C MET A 48 -23.96 39.12 1.82
N GLY A 49 -23.25 40.24 1.68
CA GLY A 49 -21.85 40.38 2.11
C GLY A 49 -21.61 40.14 3.60
N ARG A 50 -22.53 40.57 4.47
CA ARG A 50 -22.44 40.30 5.93
C ARG A 50 -22.58 38.80 6.23
N THR A 51 -23.51 38.12 5.56
CA THR A 51 -23.72 36.67 5.68
C THR A 51 -22.49 35.90 5.20
N LEU A 52 -21.95 36.27 4.03
CA LEU A 52 -20.73 35.65 3.50
C LEU A 52 -19.55 35.81 4.46
N SER A 53 -19.36 37.02 5.02
CA SER A 53 -18.29 37.30 5.97
C SER A 53 -18.43 36.48 7.26
N LEU A 54 -19.65 36.33 7.78
CA LEU A 54 -19.92 35.50 8.96
C LEU A 54 -19.57 34.04 8.69
N LEU A 55 -19.96 33.50 7.53
CA LEU A 55 -19.69 32.11 7.17
C LEU A 55 -18.20 31.84 6.99
N ILE A 56 -17.45 32.75 6.36
CA ILE A 56 -15.98 32.66 6.27
C ILE A 56 -15.37 32.58 7.67
N LYS A 57 -15.75 33.51 8.56
CA LYS A 57 -15.22 33.55 9.93
C LYS A 57 -15.53 32.30 10.75
N ASN A 58 -16.73 31.72 10.55
CA ASN A 58 -17.11 30.46 11.20
C ASN A 58 -16.22 29.31 10.72
N VAL A 59 -15.95 29.23 9.41
CA VAL A 59 -15.06 28.22 8.83
C VAL A 59 -13.62 28.40 9.33
N GLU A 60 -13.11 29.62 9.38
CA GLU A 60 -11.79 29.94 9.96
C GLU A 60 -11.67 29.41 11.40
N THR A 61 -12.64 29.76 12.25
CA THR A 61 -12.67 29.34 13.65
C THR A 61 -12.71 27.81 13.77
N TYR A 62 -13.51 27.15 12.93
CA TYR A 62 -13.63 25.70 12.96
C TYR A 62 -12.35 24.98 12.50
N ILE A 63 -11.66 25.52 11.50
CA ILE A 63 -10.50 24.89 10.87
C ILE A 63 -9.24 25.01 11.74
N GLN A 64 -9.11 26.08 12.53
CA GLN A 64 -7.95 26.28 13.41
C GLN A 64 -7.62 25.05 14.26
N ASP A 65 -8.62 24.45 14.92
CA ASP A 65 -8.44 23.29 15.80
C ASP A 65 -8.85 21.95 15.17
N CYS A 66 -9.05 21.92 13.85
CA CYS A 66 -9.35 20.68 13.14
C CYS A 66 -8.06 19.91 12.84
N PHE A 67 -8.03 18.61 13.13
CA PHE A 67 -6.91 17.70 12.78
C PHE A 67 -7.31 16.63 11.76
N ASP A 68 -8.53 16.70 11.24
CA ASP A 68 -9.09 15.72 10.31
C ASP A 68 -8.80 16.11 8.85
N CYS A 69 -7.67 15.64 8.33
CA CYS A 69 -7.26 15.90 6.94
C CYS A 69 -8.32 15.45 5.92
N ILE A 70 -8.98 14.30 6.14
CA ILE A 70 -9.98 13.78 5.20
C ILE A 70 -11.20 14.70 5.17
N ALA A 71 -11.70 15.14 6.33
CA ALA A 71 -12.84 16.05 6.40
C ALA A 71 -12.54 17.40 5.75
N MET A 72 -11.35 17.97 5.99
CA MET A 72 -10.93 19.23 5.34
C MET A 72 -10.83 19.07 3.82
N PHE A 73 -10.23 17.98 3.35
CA PHE A 73 -10.13 17.71 1.93
C PHE A 73 -11.50 17.51 1.27
N LEU A 74 -12.44 16.84 1.95
CA LEU A 74 -13.83 16.75 1.52
C LEU A 74 -14.52 18.12 1.43
N CYS A 75 -14.26 19.03 2.37
CA CYS A 75 -14.82 20.38 2.34
C CYS A 75 -14.32 21.16 1.12
N ILE A 76 -13.02 21.05 0.80
CA ILE A 76 -12.43 21.61 -0.42
C ILE A 76 -13.14 21.06 -1.67
N HIS A 77 -13.31 19.73 -1.76
CA HIS A 77 -14.00 19.12 -2.90
C HIS A 77 -15.47 19.55 -3.01
N LEU A 78 -16.15 19.82 -1.89
CA LEU A 78 -17.50 20.40 -1.91
C LEU A 78 -17.48 21.84 -2.41
N ILE A 79 -16.54 22.66 -1.95
CA ILE A 79 -16.35 24.04 -2.44
C ILE A 79 -16.16 24.05 -3.96
N LEU A 80 -15.26 23.22 -4.49
CA LEU A 80 -15.01 23.12 -5.94
C LEU A 80 -16.27 22.72 -6.72
N ARG A 81 -17.06 21.78 -6.20
CA ARG A 81 -18.34 21.38 -6.82
C ARG A 81 -19.37 22.50 -6.81
N TYR A 82 -19.47 23.25 -5.72
CA TYR A 82 -20.40 24.37 -5.61
C TYR A 82 -19.98 25.56 -6.45
N GLN A 83 -18.69 25.85 -6.55
CA GLN A 83 -18.15 26.84 -7.49
C GLN A 83 -18.48 26.48 -8.94
N LEU A 84 -18.25 25.23 -9.35
CA LEU A 84 -18.65 24.74 -10.68
C LEU A 84 -20.17 24.90 -10.92
N MET A 85 -20.99 24.64 -9.90
CA MET A 85 -22.44 24.80 -9.98
C MET A 85 -22.84 26.28 -10.16
N CYS A 86 -22.18 27.22 -9.50
CA CYS A 86 -22.40 28.66 -9.68
C CYS A 86 -22.07 29.10 -11.11
N HIS A 87 -20.92 28.66 -11.65
CA HIS A 87 -20.53 28.95 -13.02
C HIS A 87 -21.49 28.36 -14.06
N LYS A 88 -21.99 27.14 -13.85
CA LYS A 88 -23.04 26.54 -14.70
C LYS A 88 -24.36 27.33 -14.69
N ARG A 89 -24.64 28.05 -13.59
CA ARG A 89 -25.80 28.95 -13.46
C ARG A 89 -25.50 30.38 -13.93
N CYS A 90 -24.30 30.65 -14.48
CA CYS A 90 -23.83 31.97 -14.88
C CYS A 90 -23.82 33.00 -13.74
N VAL A 91 -23.56 32.56 -12.50
CA VAL A 91 -23.48 33.44 -11.32
C VAL A 91 -22.02 33.53 -10.84
N PRO A 92 -21.30 34.64 -11.12
CA PRO A 92 -19.94 34.87 -10.65
C PRO A 92 -19.86 35.44 -9.22
N ALA A 93 -21.02 35.73 -8.60
CA ALA A 93 -21.11 36.55 -7.41
C ALA A 93 -20.40 35.98 -6.16
N LEU A 94 -20.19 34.67 -6.14
CA LEU A 94 -19.59 33.93 -5.04
C LEU A 94 -18.13 33.56 -5.27
N ASP A 95 -17.52 33.93 -6.39
CA ASP A 95 -16.14 33.49 -6.72
C ASP A 95 -15.15 33.86 -5.62
N LYS A 96 -15.16 35.13 -5.18
CA LYS A 96 -14.32 35.59 -4.06
C LYS A 96 -14.59 34.86 -2.75
N TYR A 97 -15.83 34.44 -2.51
CA TYR A 97 -16.19 33.69 -1.31
C TYR A 97 -15.58 32.29 -1.34
N TRP A 98 -15.67 31.58 -2.47
CA TRP A 98 -15.05 30.27 -2.63
C TRP A 98 -13.53 30.32 -2.53
N ASP A 99 -12.91 31.33 -3.14
CA ASP A 99 -11.47 31.56 -3.04
C ASP A 99 -11.04 31.82 -1.59
N SER A 100 -11.82 32.61 -0.85
CA SER A 100 -11.56 32.90 0.57
C SER A 100 -11.63 31.63 1.43
N LEU A 101 -12.66 30.78 1.22
CA LEU A 101 -12.73 29.51 1.94
C LEU A 101 -11.53 28.62 1.62
N GLN A 102 -11.17 28.48 0.35
CA GLN A 102 -10.00 27.70 -0.06
C GLN A 102 -8.70 28.23 0.56
N ALA A 103 -8.51 29.55 0.60
CA ALA A 103 -7.34 30.19 1.21
C ALA A 103 -7.23 29.93 2.72
N VAL A 104 -8.33 29.61 3.40
CA VAL A 104 -8.35 29.22 4.81
C VAL A 104 -8.07 27.72 4.98
N ILE A 105 -8.68 26.85 4.17
CA ILE A 105 -8.58 25.39 4.38
C ILE A 105 -7.22 24.84 3.93
N TRP A 106 -6.73 25.27 2.76
CA TRP A 106 -5.52 24.68 2.15
C TRP A 106 -4.26 24.78 3.03
N PRO A 107 -3.91 25.96 3.58
CA PRO A 107 -2.71 26.07 4.42
C PRO A 107 -2.80 25.20 5.67
N ARG A 108 -3.98 25.11 6.30
CA ARG A 108 -4.18 24.28 7.49
C ARG A 108 -4.07 22.79 7.16
N LEU A 109 -4.68 22.35 6.05
CA LEU A 109 -4.59 20.97 5.59
C LEU A 109 -3.12 20.56 5.36
N GLU A 110 -2.34 21.40 4.68
CA GLU A 110 -0.92 21.13 4.45
C GLU A 110 -0.15 20.97 5.76
N VAL A 111 -0.35 21.87 6.73
CA VAL A 111 0.31 21.80 8.04
C VAL A 111 0.04 20.48 8.76
N ILE A 112 -1.21 20.02 8.76
CA ILE A 112 -1.59 18.78 9.47
C ILE A 112 -1.05 17.57 8.73
N PHE A 113 -1.11 17.57 7.40
CA PHE A 113 -0.56 16.49 6.60
C PHE A 113 0.95 16.36 6.84
N ARG A 114 1.68 17.48 6.84
CA ARG A 114 3.12 17.51 7.18
C ARG A 114 3.39 17.04 8.59
N THR A 115 2.52 17.37 9.55
CA THR A 115 2.62 16.88 10.93
C THR A 115 2.46 15.36 10.98
N ASN A 116 1.54 14.78 10.20
CA ASN A 116 1.38 13.32 10.11
C ASN A 116 2.64 12.67 9.51
N ILE A 117 3.19 13.22 8.43
CA ILE A 117 4.46 12.77 7.83
C ILE A 117 5.57 12.77 8.89
N GLN A 118 5.74 13.90 9.58
CA GLN A 118 6.76 14.06 10.62
C GLN A 118 6.56 13.06 11.77
N SER A 119 5.31 12.78 12.16
CA SER A 119 5.02 11.81 13.22
C SER A 119 5.44 10.37 12.88
N VAL A 120 5.34 9.98 11.60
CA VAL A 120 5.83 8.67 11.12
C VAL A 120 7.35 8.66 11.07
N ARG A 121 7.96 9.76 10.61
CA ARG A 121 9.41 9.93 10.55
C ARG A 121 10.07 9.78 11.93
N ASP A 122 9.55 10.51 12.92
CA ASP A 122 10.08 10.56 14.29
C ASP A 122 9.67 9.35 15.15
N CYS A 123 8.87 8.46 14.59
CA CYS A 123 8.43 7.25 15.26
C CYS A 123 9.65 6.37 15.62
N ASP A 124 9.81 6.05 16.90
CA ASP A 124 10.87 5.19 17.40
C ASP A 124 10.40 3.72 17.40
N PRO A 125 10.96 2.88 16.52
CA PRO A 125 10.57 1.48 16.39
C PRO A 125 10.72 0.69 17.70
N THR A 126 11.69 1.06 18.55
CA THR A 126 12.04 0.28 19.76
C THR A 126 10.99 0.36 20.86
N LYS A 127 10.06 1.32 20.76
CA LYS A 127 8.96 1.51 21.72
C LYS A 127 7.76 0.59 21.47
N PHE A 128 7.77 -0.17 20.36
CA PHE A 128 6.66 -1.05 20.00
C PHE A 128 6.94 -2.51 20.38
N THR A 129 5.85 -3.25 20.60
CA THR A 129 5.91 -4.71 20.76
C THR A 129 6.37 -5.35 19.47
N ARG A 130 7.23 -6.38 19.59
CA ARG A 130 7.73 -7.16 18.46
C ARG A 130 6.68 -8.17 18.02
N GLU A 131 5.82 -7.75 17.11
CA GLU A 131 4.81 -8.61 16.48
C GLU A 131 5.06 -8.66 14.97
N MET A 132 5.11 -9.87 14.41
CA MET A 132 5.36 -10.08 12.98
C MET A 132 4.15 -9.79 12.08
N GLY A 133 2.98 -9.54 12.68
CA GLY A 133 1.77 -9.18 11.95
C GLY A 133 1.83 -7.76 11.36
N PRO A 134 0.82 -7.38 10.56
CA PRO A 134 0.75 -6.04 10.00
C PRO A 134 0.65 -4.97 11.09
N HIS A 135 1.48 -3.93 11.00
CA HIS A 135 1.53 -2.88 12.00
C HIS A 135 0.35 -1.90 11.85
N TYR A 136 -0.16 -1.38 12.97
CA TYR A 136 -1.34 -0.50 12.95
C TYR A 136 -1.08 0.82 12.21
N ILE A 137 0.16 1.35 12.24
CA ILE A 137 0.55 2.56 11.50
C ILE A 137 0.44 2.30 9.99
N THR A 138 0.91 1.14 9.53
CA THR A 138 0.80 0.69 8.14
C THR A 138 -0.66 0.61 7.70
N ARG A 139 -1.54 0.04 8.54
CA ARG A 139 -2.99 0.00 8.27
C ARG A 139 -3.60 1.39 8.13
N ARG A 140 -3.32 2.28 9.09
CA ARG A 140 -3.84 3.65 9.09
C ARG A 140 -3.37 4.42 7.87
N TYR A 141 -2.12 4.24 7.48
CA TYR A 141 -1.57 4.79 6.24
C TYR A 141 -2.36 4.30 5.02
N ALA A 142 -2.53 2.99 4.86
CA ALA A 142 -3.19 2.43 3.68
C ALA A 142 -4.66 2.91 3.55
N GLU A 143 -5.39 2.93 4.67
CA GLU A 143 -6.77 3.42 4.71
C GLU A 143 -6.85 4.93 4.42
N PHE A 144 -5.90 5.70 4.94
CA PHE A 144 -5.80 7.14 4.73
C PHE A 144 -5.45 7.47 3.28
N SER A 145 -4.42 6.83 2.71
CA SER A 145 -4.01 7.02 1.31
C SER A 145 -5.17 6.69 0.37
N ALA A 146 -5.79 5.51 0.53
CA ALA A 146 -6.95 5.10 -0.27
C ALA A 146 -8.09 6.13 -0.21
N ALA A 147 -8.37 6.70 0.96
CA ALA A 147 -9.41 7.72 1.12
C ALA A 147 -9.06 9.02 0.38
N ILE A 148 -7.82 9.51 0.49
CA ILE A 148 -7.39 10.73 -0.21
C ILE A 148 -7.40 10.51 -1.72
N VAL A 149 -6.87 9.40 -2.22
CA VAL A 149 -6.88 9.07 -3.65
C VAL A 149 -8.32 9.01 -4.17
N GLY A 150 -9.21 8.30 -3.48
CA GLY A 150 -10.62 8.19 -3.90
C GLY A 150 -11.36 9.53 -3.92
N ILE A 151 -11.03 10.46 -3.02
CA ILE A 151 -11.60 11.83 -3.05
C ILE A 151 -11.01 12.63 -4.22
N SER A 152 -9.71 12.50 -4.47
CA SER A 152 -8.96 13.27 -5.46
C SER A 152 -9.36 12.98 -6.92
N GLU A 153 -10.04 11.86 -7.21
CA GLU A 153 -10.39 11.44 -8.59
C GLU A 153 -11.09 12.54 -9.42
N HIS A 154 -11.95 13.33 -8.78
CA HIS A 154 -12.76 14.33 -9.48
C HIS A 154 -12.06 15.68 -9.66
N PHE A 155 -11.12 16.01 -8.76
CA PHE A 155 -10.37 17.25 -8.76
C PHE A 155 -8.94 16.95 -8.32
N PRO A 156 -8.08 16.48 -9.24
CA PRO A 156 -6.68 16.21 -8.94
C PRO A 156 -5.95 17.45 -8.45
N ASN A 157 -5.07 17.30 -7.46
CA ASN A 157 -4.31 18.39 -6.88
C ASN A 157 -2.85 18.00 -6.64
N GLU A 158 -1.91 18.78 -7.19
CA GLU A 158 -0.48 18.46 -7.15
C GLU A 158 0.10 18.49 -5.74
N LEU A 159 -0.35 19.41 -4.88
CA LEU A 159 0.07 19.47 -3.49
C LEU A 159 -0.27 18.17 -2.76
N MET A 160 -1.50 17.67 -2.92
CA MET A 160 -1.93 16.41 -2.30
C MET A 160 -1.14 15.21 -2.82
N SER A 161 -0.91 15.13 -4.13
CA SER A 161 -0.09 14.07 -4.73
C SER A 161 1.33 14.05 -4.17
N ARG A 162 1.95 15.23 -4.02
CA ARG A 162 3.29 15.36 -3.43
C ARG A 162 3.32 14.95 -1.96
N LEU A 163 2.36 15.43 -1.16
CA LEU A 163 2.26 15.09 0.26
C LEU A 163 2.01 13.59 0.49
N LEU A 164 1.19 12.95 -0.34
CA LEU A 164 0.99 11.51 -0.30
C LEU A 164 2.28 10.74 -0.60
N LEU A 165 3.04 11.16 -1.61
CA LEU A 165 4.33 10.55 -1.93
C LEU A 165 5.35 10.72 -0.79
N GLU A 166 5.41 11.91 -0.19
CA GLU A 166 6.25 12.16 1.00
C GLU A 166 5.86 11.22 2.16
N LEU A 167 4.55 11.04 2.42
CA LEU A 167 4.06 10.13 3.45
C LEU A 167 4.37 8.66 3.14
N GLN A 168 4.21 8.24 1.88
CA GLN A 168 4.55 6.89 1.42
C GLN A 168 6.01 6.57 1.77
N ASN A 169 6.94 7.45 1.39
CA ASN A 169 8.36 7.25 1.64
C ASN A 169 8.68 7.11 3.14
N GLU A 170 8.08 7.94 4.00
CA GLU A 170 8.31 7.85 5.45
C GLU A 170 7.72 6.56 6.05
N VAL A 171 6.58 6.08 5.52
CA VAL A 171 5.98 4.81 5.95
C VAL A 171 6.81 3.61 5.50
N GLU A 172 7.33 3.62 4.27
CA GLU A 172 8.27 2.59 3.80
C GLU A 172 9.53 2.55 4.67
N CYS A 173 10.12 3.71 4.96
CA CYS A 173 11.25 3.81 5.89
C CYS A 173 10.89 3.31 7.30
N PHE A 174 9.71 3.64 7.82
CA PHE A 174 9.23 3.13 9.10
C PHE A 174 9.10 1.60 9.10
N ILE A 175 8.51 1.01 8.06
CA ILE A 175 8.35 -0.45 7.91
C ILE A 175 9.73 -1.14 7.92
N LEU A 176 10.70 -0.61 7.19
CA LEU A 176 12.07 -1.15 7.18
C LEU A 176 12.76 -1.03 8.54
N ARG A 177 12.63 0.12 9.23
CA ARG A 177 13.18 0.32 10.58
C ARG A 177 12.54 -0.62 11.60
N MET A 178 11.23 -0.86 11.51
CA MET A 178 10.53 -1.85 12.34
C MET A 178 11.01 -3.27 12.06
N ALA A 179 11.17 -3.64 10.79
CA ALA A 179 11.70 -4.93 10.41
C ALA A 179 13.09 -5.15 11.03
N ALA A 180 13.97 -4.14 11.01
CA ALA A 180 15.34 -4.25 11.54
C ALA A 180 15.43 -4.57 13.05
N ILE A 181 14.33 -4.46 13.81
CA ILE A 181 14.29 -4.85 15.23
C ILE A 181 14.31 -6.38 15.39
N PHE A 182 13.80 -7.11 14.41
CA PHE A 182 13.74 -8.58 14.48
C PHE A 182 15.14 -9.17 14.28
N PRO A 183 15.55 -10.12 15.15
CA PRO A 183 16.92 -10.62 15.18
C PRO A 183 17.25 -11.51 13.97
N SER A 184 16.28 -12.29 13.47
CA SER A 184 16.51 -13.18 12.33
C SER A 184 16.00 -12.59 11.02
N ARG A 185 16.72 -12.81 9.91
CA ARG A 185 16.31 -12.36 8.58
C ARG A 185 14.93 -12.88 8.19
N LYS A 186 14.62 -14.11 8.58
CA LYS A 186 13.30 -14.73 8.37
C LYS A 186 12.16 -13.94 9.01
N GLU A 187 12.29 -13.56 10.29
CA GLU A 187 11.28 -12.74 10.99
C GLU A 187 11.14 -11.35 10.37
N GLN A 188 12.26 -10.74 9.95
CA GLN A 188 12.25 -9.46 9.22
C GLN A 188 11.42 -9.58 7.94
N LEU A 189 11.63 -10.64 7.15
CA LEU A 189 10.92 -10.87 5.90
C LEU A 189 9.43 -11.15 6.13
N ILE A 190 9.07 -11.94 7.15
CA ILE A 190 7.67 -12.18 7.52
C ILE A 190 6.96 -10.85 7.83
N TYR A 191 7.58 -10.01 8.67
CA TYR A 191 7.02 -8.70 9.01
C TYR A 191 6.85 -7.81 7.76
N LEU A 192 7.85 -7.74 6.89
CA LEU A 192 7.80 -6.94 5.66
C LEU A 192 6.66 -7.40 4.74
N ILE A 193 6.58 -8.70 4.46
CA ILE A 193 5.54 -9.29 3.61
C ILE A 193 4.15 -9.01 4.19
N ASN A 194 3.93 -9.25 5.48
CA ASN A 194 2.64 -9.01 6.14
C ASN A 194 2.21 -7.54 6.02
N ASN A 195 3.14 -6.59 6.14
CA ASN A 195 2.83 -5.17 6.02
C ASN A 195 2.54 -4.77 4.57
N TYR A 196 3.31 -5.25 3.59
CA TYR A 196 3.08 -4.93 2.18
C TYR A 196 1.79 -5.57 1.64
N ASP A 197 1.50 -6.80 2.04
CA ASP A 197 0.24 -7.49 1.73
C ASP A 197 -0.97 -6.71 2.23
N LEU A 198 -0.92 -6.22 3.48
CA LEU A 198 -1.97 -5.39 4.04
C LEU A 198 -2.19 -4.11 3.23
N VAL A 199 -1.12 -3.39 2.89
CA VAL A 199 -1.23 -2.13 2.13
C VAL A 199 -1.87 -2.40 0.77
N LEU A 200 -1.38 -3.42 0.05
CA LEU A 200 -1.92 -3.80 -1.24
C LEU A 200 -3.38 -4.22 -1.15
N GLY A 201 -3.76 -5.01 -0.15
CA GLY A 201 -5.15 -5.42 0.07
C GLY A 201 -6.07 -4.21 0.20
N VAL A 202 -5.70 -3.22 1.03
CA VAL A 202 -6.52 -2.01 1.22
C VAL A 202 -6.56 -1.13 -0.03
N LEU A 203 -5.43 -0.93 -0.70
CA LEU A 203 -5.36 -0.08 -1.91
C LEU A 203 -6.15 -0.71 -3.06
N MET A 204 -6.01 -2.02 -3.29
CA MET A 204 -6.67 -2.73 -4.39
C MET A 204 -8.19 -2.86 -4.20
N GLU A 205 -8.68 -2.93 -2.96
CA GLU A 205 -10.12 -2.94 -2.69
C GLU A 205 -10.80 -1.58 -2.94
N ARG A 206 -10.07 -0.48 -2.77
CA ARG A 206 -10.64 0.87 -2.67
C ARG A 206 -10.29 1.80 -3.82
N THR A 207 -9.34 1.43 -4.68
CA THR A 207 -8.94 2.24 -5.83
C THR A 207 -9.18 1.48 -7.13
N ARG A 208 -9.63 2.19 -8.17
CA ARG A 208 -9.82 1.63 -9.52
C ARG A 208 -8.45 1.62 -10.21
N ASP A 209 -7.81 0.45 -10.23
CA ASP A 209 -6.58 0.12 -10.97
C ASP A 209 -5.23 0.69 -10.48
N ASN A 210 -4.19 -0.10 -10.74
CA ASN A 210 -2.74 0.04 -10.44
C ASN A 210 -2.21 1.48 -10.26
N SER A 211 -2.39 2.05 -9.06
CA SER A 211 -1.69 3.27 -8.69
C SER A 211 -0.18 3.03 -8.65
N LYS A 212 0.62 4.08 -8.89
CA LYS A 212 2.09 4.01 -8.76
C LYS A 212 2.52 3.51 -7.37
N GLU A 213 1.76 3.89 -6.36
CA GLU A 213 1.94 3.42 -4.98
C GLU A 213 1.70 1.90 -4.87
N ALA A 214 0.57 1.41 -5.41
CA ALA A 214 0.28 -0.02 -5.40
C ALA A 214 1.36 -0.83 -6.15
N GLU A 215 1.90 -0.30 -7.25
CA GLU A 215 2.99 -0.97 -7.96
C GLU A 215 4.29 -1.02 -7.14
N ALA A 216 4.66 0.09 -6.48
CA ALA A 216 5.83 0.11 -5.60
C ALA A 216 5.75 -0.94 -4.48
N PHE A 217 4.59 -1.04 -3.80
CA PHE A 217 4.38 -2.07 -2.78
C PHE A 217 4.34 -3.49 -3.36
N ARG A 218 3.83 -3.67 -4.59
CA ARG A 218 3.79 -4.97 -5.29
C ARG A 218 5.20 -5.46 -5.63
N GLU A 219 6.06 -4.58 -6.11
CA GLU A 219 7.47 -4.87 -6.38
C GLU A 219 8.19 -5.28 -5.09
N GLN A 220 8.01 -4.52 -4.00
CA GLN A 220 8.59 -4.86 -2.71
C GLN A 220 8.07 -6.20 -2.16
N LEU A 221 6.77 -6.45 -2.23
CA LEU A 221 6.18 -7.74 -1.82
C LEU A 221 6.79 -8.89 -2.62
N THR A 222 6.93 -8.73 -3.93
CA THR A 222 7.51 -9.76 -4.81
C THR A 222 8.97 -10.03 -4.48
N ALA A 223 9.78 -8.98 -4.30
CA ALA A 223 11.18 -9.11 -3.92
C ALA A 223 11.37 -9.83 -2.58
N ARG A 224 10.63 -9.42 -1.53
CA ARG A 224 10.73 -10.04 -0.21
C ARG A 224 10.16 -11.45 -0.17
N SER A 225 9.15 -11.74 -0.99
CA SER A 225 8.62 -13.11 -1.16
C SER A 225 9.69 -14.05 -1.72
N GLY A 226 10.45 -13.61 -2.73
CA GLY A 226 11.56 -14.39 -3.28
C GLY A 226 12.67 -14.62 -2.25
N GLU A 227 13.07 -13.59 -1.51
CA GLU A 227 14.07 -13.72 -0.44
C GLU A 227 13.60 -14.66 0.67
N TYR A 228 12.34 -14.55 1.10
CA TYR A 228 11.76 -15.41 2.13
C TYR A 228 11.77 -16.88 1.71
N VAL A 229 11.46 -17.15 0.44
CA VAL A 229 11.49 -18.51 -0.11
C VAL A 229 12.88 -19.12 -0.04
N GLU A 230 13.93 -18.39 -0.41
CA GLU A 230 15.30 -18.91 -0.27
C GLU A 230 15.67 -19.13 1.20
N GLU A 231 15.26 -18.22 2.10
CA GLU A 231 15.54 -18.28 3.54
C GLU A 231 14.89 -19.50 4.21
N ILE A 232 13.65 -19.86 3.85
CA ILE A 232 12.97 -21.05 4.42
C ILE A 232 13.44 -22.36 3.78
N LEU A 233 13.92 -22.34 2.54
CA LEU A 233 14.46 -23.53 1.89
C LEU A 233 15.88 -23.84 2.36
N ALA A 234 16.69 -22.83 2.72
CA ALA A 234 18.10 -23.00 3.05
C ALA A 234 18.39 -24.00 4.19
N PRO A 235 17.66 -24.02 5.33
CA PRO A 235 17.92 -24.98 6.41
C PRO A 235 17.76 -26.45 6.00
N HIS A 236 16.86 -26.73 5.06
CA HIS A 236 16.53 -28.09 4.63
C HIS A 236 17.25 -28.51 3.35
N PHE A 237 17.40 -27.57 2.42
CA PHE A 237 17.86 -27.84 1.04
C PHE A 237 19.09 -27.00 0.65
N GLY A 238 19.66 -26.22 1.57
CA GLY A 238 20.80 -25.34 1.31
C GLY A 238 22.01 -26.05 0.71
N GLY A 239 22.27 -27.30 1.13
CA GLY A 239 23.35 -28.11 0.55
C GLY A 239 23.14 -28.40 -0.95
N ILE A 240 21.90 -28.67 -1.37
CA ILE A 240 21.55 -28.88 -2.79
C ILE A 240 21.63 -27.55 -3.54
N ILE A 241 21.08 -26.49 -2.98
CA ILE A 241 21.08 -25.14 -3.58
C ILE A 241 22.52 -24.70 -3.85
N GLN A 242 23.41 -24.83 -2.86
CA GLN A 242 24.81 -24.49 -2.98
C GLN A 242 25.53 -25.38 -3.99
N PHE A 243 25.31 -26.69 -3.95
CA PHE A 243 25.90 -27.62 -4.92
C PHE A 243 25.51 -27.27 -6.36
N VAL A 244 24.23 -26.97 -6.61
CA VAL A 244 23.76 -26.57 -7.94
C VAL A 244 24.46 -25.29 -8.41
N LYS A 245 24.51 -24.25 -7.56
CA LYS A 245 25.14 -22.97 -7.89
C LYS A 245 26.64 -23.12 -8.17
N GLU A 246 27.35 -23.89 -7.36
CA GLU A 246 28.79 -24.12 -7.51
C GLU A 246 29.11 -24.96 -8.74
N CYS A 247 28.39 -26.06 -8.96
CA CYS A 247 28.64 -26.96 -10.08
C CYS A 247 28.28 -26.34 -11.44
N GLU A 248 27.20 -25.55 -11.53
CA GLU A 248 26.90 -24.82 -12.77
C GLU A 248 27.99 -23.80 -13.09
N LEU A 249 28.48 -23.05 -12.11
CA LEU A 249 29.60 -22.13 -12.29
C LEU A 249 30.90 -22.84 -12.71
N MET A 250 31.17 -24.04 -12.17
CA MET A 250 32.33 -24.86 -12.57
C MET A 250 32.21 -25.35 -14.01
N LEU A 251 31.02 -25.72 -14.46
CA LEU A 251 30.75 -26.12 -15.84
C LEU A 251 30.90 -24.94 -16.80
N GLU A 252 30.43 -23.75 -16.43
CA GLU A 252 30.63 -22.51 -17.20
C GLU A 252 32.11 -22.15 -17.35
N LYS A 253 32.94 -22.47 -16.35
CA LYS A 253 34.40 -22.25 -16.36
C LYS A 253 35.20 -23.43 -16.94
N GLU A 254 34.53 -24.43 -17.51
CA GLU A 254 35.14 -25.65 -18.07
C GLU A 254 36.00 -26.48 -17.08
N GLN A 255 35.75 -26.36 -15.77
CA GLN A 255 36.52 -27.02 -14.71
C GLN A 255 36.09 -28.48 -14.47
N THR A 256 36.20 -29.31 -15.50
CA THR A 256 35.66 -30.68 -15.54
C THR A 256 36.23 -31.60 -14.45
N GLU A 257 37.52 -31.48 -14.14
CA GLU A 257 38.17 -32.33 -13.11
C GLU A 257 37.70 -31.97 -11.69
N GLU A 258 37.48 -30.69 -11.41
CA GLU A 258 36.99 -30.25 -10.10
C GLU A 258 35.51 -30.64 -9.91
N PHE A 259 34.71 -30.61 -11.00
CA PHE A 259 33.35 -31.13 -11.00
C PHE A 259 33.30 -32.63 -10.65
N ARG A 260 34.19 -33.46 -11.23
CA ARG A 260 34.26 -34.90 -10.92
C ARG A 260 34.55 -35.17 -9.44
N ARG A 261 35.33 -34.32 -8.78
CA ARG A 261 35.64 -34.44 -7.33
C ARG A 261 34.42 -34.23 -6.44
N GLN A 262 33.37 -33.56 -6.94
CA GLN A 262 32.14 -33.32 -6.18
C GLN A 262 31.19 -34.54 -6.13
N GLU A 263 31.52 -35.67 -6.77
CA GLU A 263 30.64 -36.86 -6.82
C GLU A 263 30.33 -37.43 -5.42
N ARG A 264 31.29 -37.49 -4.51
CA ARG A 264 31.03 -37.97 -3.14
C ARG A 264 30.04 -37.07 -2.40
N ARG A 265 30.16 -35.76 -2.58
CA ARG A 265 29.25 -34.77 -2.01
C ARG A 265 27.86 -34.90 -2.60
N SER A 266 27.75 -35.14 -3.92
CA SER A 266 26.46 -35.31 -4.59
C SER A 266 25.71 -36.54 -4.08
N LEU A 267 26.39 -37.67 -3.88
CA LEU A 267 25.79 -38.88 -3.28
C LEU A 267 25.29 -38.65 -1.84
N ALA A 268 26.08 -37.95 -1.02
CA ALA A 268 25.67 -37.61 0.35
C ALA A 268 24.41 -36.70 0.35
N LEU A 269 24.35 -35.73 -0.57
CA LEU A 269 23.17 -34.87 -0.73
C LEU A 269 21.93 -35.63 -1.20
N VAL A 270 22.09 -36.58 -2.14
CA VAL A 270 20.99 -37.46 -2.59
C VAL A 270 20.45 -38.28 -1.42
N ALA A 271 21.33 -38.92 -0.64
CA ALA A 271 20.92 -39.74 0.51
C ALA A 271 20.16 -38.90 1.56
N ASN A 272 20.69 -37.71 1.89
CA ASN A 272 20.04 -36.79 2.84
C ASN A 272 18.67 -36.31 2.31
N PHE A 273 18.60 -35.89 1.05
CA PHE A 273 17.34 -35.48 0.44
C PHE A 273 16.30 -36.59 0.47
N THR A 274 16.67 -37.80 0.05
CA THR A 274 15.77 -38.96 0.01
C THR A 274 15.21 -39.30 1.39
N ALA A 275 15.99 -39.12 2.45
CA ALA A 275 15.56 -39.36 3.82
C ALA A 275 14.61 -38.27 4.36
N ASN A 276 14.87 -36.99 4.05
CA ASN A 276 14.31 -35.88 4.83
C ASN A 276 13.32 -34.96 4.06
N TRP A 277 13.22 -35.06 2.74
CA TRP A 277 12.44 -34.11 1.92
C TRP A 277 10.98 -33.97 2.37
N LYS A 278 10.33 -35.07 2.79
CA LYS A 278 8.92 -35.06 3.17
C LYS A 278 8.68 -34.31 4.48
N THR A 279 9.49 -34.59 5.50
CA THR A 279 9.43 -33.91 6.79
C THR A 279 9.75 -32.43 6.64
N ALA A 280 10.77 -32.09 5.85
CA ALA A 280 11.11 -30.69 5.55
C ALA A 280 9.94 -29.93 4.90
N LEU A 281 9.23 -30.55 3.96
CA LEU A 281 8.06 -29.91 3.33
C LEU A 281 6.89 -29.73 4.30
N GLU A 282 6.66 -30.68 5.21
CA GLU A 282 5.65 -30.58 6.26
C GLU A 282 5.97 -29.43 7.24
N GLU A 283 7.23 -29.30 7.63
CA GLU A 283 7.72 -28.22 8.51
C GLU A 283 7.59 -26.84 7.84
N ILE A 284 8.03 -26.70 6.58
CA ILE A 284 7.89 -25.46 5.80
C ILE A 284 6.41 -25.06 5.70
N ASN A 285 5.51 -26.00 5.36
CA ASN A 285 4.08 -25.70 5.26
C ASN A 285 3.51 -25.22 6.59
N LYS A 286 3.85 -25.89 7.70
CA LYS A 286 3.40 -25.49 9.04
C LYS A 286 3.90 -24.09 9.40
N GLU A 287 5.15 -23.79 9.11
CA GLU A 287 5.75 -22.50 9.39
C GLU A 287 5.09 -21.37 8.59
N VAL A 288 4.87 -21.57 7.28
CA VAL A 288 4.19 -20.58 6.43
C VAL A 288 2.77 -20.31 6.95
N LEU A 289 2.00 -21.34 7.29
CA LEU A 289 0.64 -21.17 7.82
C LEU A 289 0.58 -20.39 9.14
N LEU A 290 1.62 -20.47 9.98
CA LEU A 290 1.69 -19.73 11.25
C LEU A 290 2.20 -18.30 11.09
N SER A 291 2.96 -18.02 10.02
CA SER A 291 3.67 -16.74 9.83
C SER A 291 2.83 -15.66 9.14
N PHE A 292 1.87 -16.07 8.31
CA PHE A 292 1.07 -15.15 7.49
C PHE A 292 -0.41 -15.20 7.86
N PRO A 293 -0.99 -14.09 8.39
CA PRO A 293 -2.41 -14.03 8.71
C PRO A 293 -3.32 -14.18 7.48
N SER A 294 -2.85 -13.75 6.32
CA SER A 294 -3.54 -13.92 5.04
C SER A 294 -3.28 -15.32 4.49
N LEU A 295 -4.33 -16.15 4.42
CA LEU A 295 -4.24 -17.50 3.85
C LEU A 295 -3.82 -17.47 2.38
N VAL A 296 -4.27 -16.46 1.62
CA VAL A 296 -3.91 -16.29 0.21
C VAL A 296 -2.40 -16.08 0.09
N THR A 297 -1.84 -15.17 0.88
CA THR A 297 -0.41 -14.84 0.87
C THR A 297 0.43 -16.03 1.31
N GLY A 298 0.01 -16.73 2.36
CA GLY A 298 0.65 -17.97 2.80
C GLY A 298 0.65 -19.04 1.71
N GLN A 299 -0.48 -19.24 1.02
CA GLN A 299 -0.56 -20.20 -0.09
C GLN A 299 0.34 -19.80 -1.27
N THR A 300 0.37 -18.52 -1.65
CA THR A 300 1.25 -18.02 -2.72
C THR A 300 2.72 -18.22 -2.38
N LEU A 301 3.14 -17.93 -1.15
CA LEU A 301 4.52 -18.12 -0.70
C LEU A 301 4.91 -19.59 -0.67
N LEU A 302 4.02 -20.45 -0.18
CA LEU A 302 4.23 -21.89 -0.21
C LEU A 302 4.37 -22.39 -1.65
N GLN A 303 3.50 -21.95 -2.56
CA GLN A 303 3.59 -22.29 -3.97
C GLN A 303 4.92 -21.83 -4.60
N LEU A 304 5.38 -20.62 -4.27
CA LEU A 304 6.66 -20.10 -4.74
C LEU A 304 7.83 -20.94 -4.21
N ALA A 305 7.79 -21.34 -2.92
CA ALA A 305 8.79 -22.22 -2.32
C ALA A 305 8.85 -23.60 -2.98
N LEU A 306 7.69 -24.22 -3.20
CA LEU A 306 7.59 -25.53 -3.85
C LEU A 306 8.05 -25.46 -5.31
N THR A 307 7.77 -24.35 -6.00
CA THR A 307 8.24 -24.12 -7.37
C THR A 307 9.75 -23.96 -7.41
N SER A 308 10.33 -23.14 -6.53
CA SER A 308 11.79 -22.96 -6.41
C SER A 308 12.48 -24.29 -6.08
N LEU A 309 11.95 -25.06 -5.12
CA LEU A 309 12.45 -26.40 -4.80
C LEU A 309 12.45 -27.33 -6.03
N LEU A 310 11.37 -27.35 -6.82
CA LEU A 310 11.31 -28.17 -8.03
C LEU A 310 12.31 -27.71 -9.10
N GLN A 311 12.57 -26.41 -9.22
CA GLN A 311 13.59 -25.89 -10.12
C GLN A 311 15.00 -26.34 -9.69
N TYR A 312 15.34 -26.19 -8.41
CA TYR A 312 16.61 -26.68 -7.87
C TYR A 312 16.73 -28.20 -7.99
N TYR A 313 15.66 -28.95 -7.76
CA TYR A 313 15.64 -30.41 -7.93
C TYR A 313 15.99 -30.80 -9.38
N HIS A 314 15.38 -30.16 -10.38
CA HIS A 314 15.68 -30.49 -11.79
C HIS A 314 17.12 -30.15 -12.16
N ARG A 315 17.62 -28.99 -11.73
CA ARG A 315 19.01 -28.57 -11.95
C ARG A 315 19.97 -29.54 -11.27
N PHE A 316 19.70 -29.91 -10.01
CA PHE A 316 20.46 -30.91 -9.27
C PHE A 316 20.49 -32.25 -10.01
N HIS A 317 19.33 -32.79 -10.40
CA HIS A 317 19.24 -34.04 -11.14
C HIS A 317 20.05 -34.03 -12.44
N LYS A 318 20.08 -32.92 -13.19
CA LYS A 318 20.91 -32.77 -14.39
C LYS A 318 22.41 -32.89 -14.08
N LEU A 319 22.85 -32.37 -12.94
CA LEU A 319 24.25 -32.39 -12.50
C LEU A 319 24.68 -33.74 -11.88
N LEU A 320 23.74 -34.62 -11.55
CA LEU A 320 24.06 -35.94 -10.97
C LEU A 320 24.60 -36.93 -12.00
N THR A 321 25.51 -37.80 -11.55
CA THR A 321 25.95 -38.97 -12.32
C THR A 321 24.82 -40.00 -12.44
N PRO A 322 24.83 -40.89 -13.46
CA PRO A 322 23.77 -41.88 -13.65
C PRO A 322 23.50 -42.74 -12.40
N ASN A 323 24.54 -43.10 -11.65
CA ASN A 323 24.42 -43.86 -10.41
C ASN A 323 23.77 -43.06 -9.27
N ALA A 324 24.05 -41.76 -9.16
CA ALA A 324 23.42 -40.91 -8.16
C ALA A 324 21.94 -40.63 -8.48
N ARG A 325 21.58 -40.54 -9.77
CA ARG A 325 20.20 -40.31 -10.22
C ARG A 325 19.24 -41.44 -9.83
N THR A 326 19.69 -42.70 -9.86
CA THR A 326 18.83 -43.84 -9.51
C THR A 326 18.47 -43.89 -8.02
N GLN A 327 19.28 -43.24 -7.17
CA GLN A 327 19.09 -43.17 -5.72
C GLN A 327 18.26 -41.96 -5.27
N LEU A 328 18.01 -41.01 -6.18
CA LEU A 328 17.22 -39.82 -5.91
C LEU A 328 15.72 -40.14 -6.00
N VAL A 329 14.94 -39.63 -5.05
CA VAL A 329 13.48 -39.79 -5.04
C VAL A 329 12.88 -39.32 -6.35
N ASN A 330 12.07 -40.16 -6.98
CA ASN A 330 11.42 -39.83 -8.23
C ASN A 330 10.59 -38.54 -8.11
N ILE A 331 10.80 -37.61 -9.04
CA ILE A 331 10.12 -36.32 -9.06
C ILE A 331 8.59 -36.42 -9.05
N HIS A 332 8.01 -37.46 -9.63
CA HIS A 332 6.56 -37.67 -9.64
C HIS A 332 6.01 -37.87 -8.23
N VAL A 333 6.77 -38.51 -7.33
CA VAL A 333 6.40 -38.70 -5.93
C VAL A 333 6.37 -37.35 -5.22
N ILE A 334 7.38 -36.51 -5.46
CA ILE A 334 7.48 -35.17 -4.89
C ILE A 334 6.33 -34.29 -5.39
N LYS A 335 6.07 -34.27 -6.70
CA LYS A 335 4.95 -33.52 -7.30
C LYS A 335 3.59 -33.98 -6.76
N MET A 336 3.38 -35.28 -6.59
CA MET A 336 2.14 -35.82 -6.02
C MET A 336 1.95 -35.39 -4.57
N PHE A 337 3.04 -35.34 -3.79
CA PHE A 337 3.00 -34.88 -2.41
C PHE A 337 2.71 -33.37 -2.32
N ILE A 338 3.38 -32.57 -3.15
CA ILE A 338 3.17 -31.11 -3.26
C ILE A 338 1.72 -30.76 -3.57
N LYS A 339 1.05 -31.54 -4.43
CA LYS A 339 -0.38 -31.34 -4.77
C LYS A 339 -1.31 -31.33 -3.56
N LYS A 340 -0.92 -31.94 -2.43
CA LYS A 340 -1.73 -31.93 -1.19
C LYS A 340 -1.82 -30.55 -0.54
N TYR A 341 -0.80 -29.71 -0.73
CA TYR A 341 -0.68 -28.41 -0.06
C TYR A 341 -1.15 -27.24 -0.91
N SER A 342 -1.33 -27.48 -2.21
CA SER A 342 -1.47 -26.42 -3.21
C SER A 342 -2.90 -26.29 -3.75
N GLY A 343 -3.93 -26.78 -3.03
CA GLY A 343 -5.35 -26.65 -3.39
C GLY A 343 -5.63 -26.44 -4.88
N SER A 344 -5.54 -27.50 -5.69
CA SER A 344 -5.87 -27.52 -7.13
C SER A 344 -4.92 -26.75 -8.06
N PHE A 345 -3.83 -27.40 -8.50
CA PHE A 345 -3.10 -26.99 -9.72
C PHE A 345 -3.84 -27.45 -10.98
N ASN A 346 -4.12 -26.53 -11.90
CA ASN A 346 -3.98 -26.79 -13.33
C ASN A 346 -2.57 -26.36 -13.73
N LEU A 347 -1.74 -27.33 -14.12
CA LEU A 347 -0.44 -27.14 -14.76
C LEU A 347 -0.65 -27.07 -16.28
#